data_AF-A0A975SC04-F1
#
_entry.id   AF-A0A975SC04-F1
#
_cell.length_a   1.000
_cell.length_b   1.000
_cell.length_c   1.000
_cell.angle_alpha   90.00
_cell.angle_beta   90.00
_cell.angle_gamma   90.00
#
_symmetry.space_group_name_H-M   'P 1'
#
loop_
_entity.id
_entity.type
_entity.pdbx_description
1 polymer ?
#
loop_
_entity_poly.entity_id
_entity_poly.type
_entity_poly.pdbx_seq_one_letter_code
_entity_poly.pdbx_strand_id
1 'polypeptide(L)'
;MILISLFSVVFWLFWYLTYLAVYDYAPTYVDLNVFGSQVSTALFDSENTLLCIVLEPVLGALWVKLSKRPQGDMSLYKKLSLGLLLLGTSFLMLVGAEVQGGVGTPESSKASILWIVMFGVILSLGEMVFSPLGNAFISKYAPKHILSILMAVWTISTFIAAKSYGYIYNWTLTQNFLHV
;
A
#
# COMPACT_ATOMS: atom_id res chain seq x y z
N MET A 1 -5.60 11.61 -17.90
CA MET A 1 -5.06 12.11 -16.62
C MET A 1 -6.04 12.00 -15.48
N ILE A 2 -7.21 12.62 -15.56
CA ILE A 2 -8.21 12.62 -14.47
C ILE A 2 -8.50 11.21 -13.92
N LEU A 3 -8.72 10.22 -14.79
CA LEU A 3 -8.96 8.84 -14.36
C LEU A 3 -7.79 8.23 -13.56
N ILE A 4 -6.56 8.46 -13.99
CA ILE A 4 -5.35 7.94 -13.34
C ILE A 4 -5.11 8.68 -12.02
N SER A 5 -5.35 9.98 -11.99
CA SER A 5 -5.34 10.79 -10.78
C SER A 5 -6.36 10.28 -9.75
N LEU A 6 -7.58 9.92 -10.16
CA LEU A 6 -8.58 9.31 -9.29
C LEU A 6 -8.11 7.97 -8.71
N PHE A 7 -7.56 7.07 -9.54
CA PHE A 7 -6.99 5.82 -9.04
C PHE A 7 -5.79 6.03 -8.11
N SER A 8 -5.02 7.09 -8.34
CA SER A 8 -3.93 7.50 -7.45
C SER A 8 -4.43 7.97 -6.09
N VAL A 9 -5.53 8.74 -6.05
CA VAL A 9 -6.17 9.11 -4.78
C VAL A 9 -6.53 7.84 -4.00
N VAL A 10 -7.17 6.87 -4.65
CA VAL A 10 -7.55 5.60 -4.01
C VAL A 10 -6.32 4.85 -3.51
N PHE A 11 -5.30 4.67 -4.35
CA PHE A 11 -4.08 3.95 -3.98
C PHE A 11 -3.43 4.56 -2.73
N TRP A 12 -3.17 5.87 -2.76
CA TRP A 12 -2.52 6.56 -1.64
C TRP A 12 -3.39 6.63 -0.40
N LEU A 13 -4.71 6.79 -0.55
CA LEU A 13 -5.65 6.77 0.57
C LEU A 13 -5.55 5.45 1.33
N PHE A 14 -5.61 4.33 0.62
CA PHE A 14 -5.48 2.99 1.21
C PHE A 14 -4.06 2.74 1.74
N TRP A 15 -3.04 3.27 1.07
CA TRP A 15 -1.67 3.24 1.61
C TRP A 15 -1.59 4.01 2.94
N TYR A 16 -2.26 5.16 3.10
CA TYR A 16 -2.32 5.83 4.40
C TYR A 16 -3.17 5.06 5.43
N LEU A 17 -4.20 4.31 5.01
CA LEU A 17 -4.96 3.43 5.89
C LEU A 17 -4.12 2.30 6.49
N THR A 18 -2.94 1.99 5.94
CA THR A 18 -2.08 0.96 6.53
C THR A 18 -1.50 1.38 7.88
N TYR A 19 -1.36 2.69 8.15
CA TYR A 19 -0.95 3.17 9.47
C TYR A 19 -1.96 2.77 10.54
N LEU A 20 -3.27 2.89 10.27
CA LEU A 20 -4.31 2.38 11.17
C LEU A 20 -4.17 0.87 11.40
N ALA A 21 -3.97 0.10 10.33
CA ALA A 21 -3.85 -1.36 10.41
C ALA A 21 -2.59 -1.82 11.19
N VAL A 22 -1.49 -1.09 11.08
CA VAL A 22 -0.21 -1.48 11.68
C VAL A 22 -0.05 -0.93 13.10
N TYR A 23 -0.44 0.32 13.33
CA TYR A 23 -0.19 0.99 14.60
C TYR A 23 -1.32 0.82 15.61
N ASP A 24 -2.57 0.67 15.17
CA ASP A 24 -3.72 0.53 16.07
C ASP A 24 -4.23 -0.91 16.14
N TYR A 25 -4.28 -1.61 15.00
CA TYR A 25 -4.76 -2.99 14.95
C TYR A 25 -3.71 -4.02 15.40
N ALA A 26 -2.45 -3.95 14.92
CA ALA A 26 -1.46 -4.99 15.22
C ALA A 26 -1.13 -5.15 16.73
N PRO A 27 -0.97 -4.08 17.54
CA PRO A 27 -0.70 -4.25 18.98
C PRO A 27 -1.80 -4.99 19.75
N THR A 28 -3.04 -4.83 19.30
CA THR A 28 -4.23 -5.36 19.96
C THR A 28 -4.50 -6.79 19.53
N TYR A 29 -4.49 -7.06 18.22
CA TYR A 29 -4.97 -8.32 17.64
C TYR A 29 -3.87 -9.27 17.16
N VAL A 30 -2.60 -8.87 17.18
CA VAL A 30 -1.47 -9.66 16.69
C VAL A 30 -0.49 -9.97 17.82
N ASP A 31 0.03 -11.20 17.83
CA ASP A 31 1.07 -11.58 18.79
C ASP A 31 2.43 -11.03 18.32
N LEU A 32 2.86 -9.95 18.97
CA LEU A 32 4.13 -9.30 18.71
C LEU A 32 5.30 -9.97 19.44
N ASN A 33 5.08 -11.07 20.17
CA ASN A 33 6.15 -11.81 20.82
C ASN A 33 6.82 -12.76 19.82
N VAL A 34 8.05 -12.43 19.43
CA VAL A 34 8.85 -13.25 18.52
C VAL A 34 10.07 -13.74 19.28
N PHE A 35 10.21 -15.06 19.44
CA PHE A 35 11.30 -15.70 20.20
C PHE A 35 11.49 -15.13 21.63
N GLY A 36 10.42 -14.74 22.30
CA GLY A 36 10.45 -14.20 23.67
C GLY A 36 10.82 -12.71 23.78
N SER A 37 10.97 -12.00 22.65
CA SER A 37 11.14 -10.55 22.61
C SER A 37 9.92 -9.88 21.96
N GLN A 38 9.46 -8.78 22.55
CA GLN A 38 8.36 -8.00 22.00
C GLN A 38 8.86 -7.16 20.83
N VAL A 39 8.33 -7.41 19.64
CA VAL A 39 8.63 -6.69 18.41
C VAL A 39 7.89 -5.35 18.43
N SER A 40 8.62 -4.25 18.20
CA SER A 40 8.01 -2.92 18.06
C SER A 40 7.32 -2.77 16.71
N THR A 41 6.16 -2.13 16.68
CA THR A 41 5.45 -1.79 15.43
C THR A 41 6.25 -0.85 14.52
N ALA A 42 7.23 -0.10 15.05
CA ALA A 42 8.15 0.70 14.25
C ALA A 42 9.02 -0.13 13.28
N LEU A 43 9.14 -1.45 13.52
CA LEU A 43 9.83 -2.34 12.59
C LEU A 43 9.09 -2.50 11.26
N PHE A 44 7.80 -2.16 11.18
CA PHE A 44 7.07 -2.17 9.91
C PHE A 44 7.50 -1.05 8.96
N ASP A 45 7.78 0.16 9.47
CA ASP A 45 8.34 1.24 8.64
C ASP A 45 9.75 0.87 8.14
N SER A 46 10.51 0.19 9.01
CA SER A 46 11.83 -0.33 8.67
C SER A 46 11.75 -1.44 7.62
N GLU A 47 10.77 -2.35 7.74
CA GLU A 47 10.49 -3.40 6.77
C GLU A 47 10.14 -2.82 5.40
N ASN A 48 9.19 -1.88 5.34
CA ASN A 48 8.82 -1.20 4.09
C ASN A 48 10.05 -0.54 3.45
N THR A 49 10.85 0.21 4.22
CA THR A 49 12.06 0.86 3.71
C THR A 49 13.07 -0.15 3.16
N LEU A 50 13.34 -1.24 3.87
CA LEU A 50 14.24 -2.29 3.43
C LEU A 50 13.75 -2.98 2.16
N LEU A 51 12.45 -3.29 2.10
CA LEU A 51 11.83 -3.88 0.93
C LEU A 51 11.92 -2.96 -0.28
N CYS A 52 11.71 -1.64 -0.12
CA CYS A 52 11.87 -0.68 -1.20
C CYS A 52 13.31 -0.70 -1.75
N ILE A 53 14.32 -0.67 -0.88
CA ILE A 53 15.75 -0.70 -1.28
C ILE A 53 16.09 -1.99 -2.05
N VAL A 54 15.54 -3.13 -1.63
CA VAL A 54 15.82 -4.43 -2.27
C VAL A 54 14.99 -4.64 -3.53
N LEU A 55 13.71 -4.25 -3.54
CA LEU A 55 12.79 -4.48 -4.64
C LEU A 55 13.01 -3.51 -5.79
N GLU A 56 13.48 -2.29 -5.53
CA GLU A 56 13.75 -1.29 -6.57
C GLU A 56 14.70 -1.79 -7.67
N PRO A 57 15.91 -2.33 -7.38
CA PRO A 57 16.77 -2.87 -8.43
C PRO A 57 16.18 -4.12 -9.10
N VAL A 58 15.45 -4.96 -8.36
CA VAL A 58 14.82 -6.19 -8.89
C VAL A 58 13.72 -5.85 -9.89
N LEU A 59 12.81 -4.96 -9.51
CA LEU A 59 11.72 -4.50 -10.37
C LEU A 59 12.28 -3.67 -11.53
N GLY A 60 13.29 -2.82 -11.31
CA GLY A 60 13.99 -2.10 -12.36
C GLY A 60 14.55 -3.05 -13.44
N ALA A 61 15.27 -4.10 -13.02
CA ALA A 61 15.77 -5.12 -13.94
C ALA A 61 14.64 -5.88 -14.67
N LEU A 62 13.55 -6.19 -13.97
CA LEU A 62 12.35 -6.81 -14.54
C LEU A 62 11.74 -5.94 -15.65
N TRP A 63 11.59 -4.63 -15.42
CA TRP A 63 11.03 -3.71 -16.39
C TRP A 63 11.94 -3.52 -17.60
N VAL A 64 13.26 -3.44 -17.40
CA VAL A 64 14.24 -3.41 -18.51
C VAL A 64 14.14 -4.68 -19.35
N LYS A 65 14.03 -5.85 -18.72
CA LYS A 65 13.86 -7.13 -19.42
C LYS A 65 12.53 -7.19 -20.17
N LEU A 66 11.45 -6.66 -19.60
CA LEU A 66 10.15 -6.57 -20.27
C LEU A 66 10.18 -5.61 -21.47
N SER A 67 10.83 -4.46 -21.34
CA SER A 67 10.98 -3.49 -22.43
C SER A 67 11.71 -4.05 -23.65
N LYS A 68 12.64 -4.99 -23.45
CA LYS A 68 13.39 -5.68 -24.52
C LYS A 68 12.60 -6.81 -25.20
N ARG A 69 11.38 -7.14 -24.77
CA ARG A 69 10.57 -8.22 -25.39
C ARG A 69 9.99 -7.75 -26.72
N PRO A 70 9.79 -8.68 -27.69
CA PRO A 70 9.17 -8.37 -28.98
C PRO A 70 7.71 -7.86 -28.88
N GLN A 71 7.06 -8.09 -27.74
CA GLN A 71 5.69 -7.62 -27.43
C GLN A 71 5.67 -6.18 -26.87
N GLY A 72 6.83 -5.56 -26.64
CA GLY A 72 6.97 -4.25 -25.99
C GLY A 72 6.83 -4.30 -24.47
N ASP A 73 7.00 -3.13 -23.82
CA ASP A 73 6.78 -2.97 -22.38
C ASP A 73 5.29 -3.16 -22.02
N MET A 74 5.04 -3.60 -20.79
CA MET A 74 3.69 -3.70 -20.26
C MET A 74 3.03 -2.31 -20.27
N SER A 75 1.79 -2.25 -20.78
CA SER A 75 1.01 -1.00 -20.77
C SER A 75 0.94 -0.38 -19.39
N LEU A 76 1.07 0.93 -19.30
CA LEU A 76 0.98 1.69 -18.05
C LEU A 76 -0.33 1.40 -17.30
N TYR A 77 -1.44 1.20 -18.02
CA TYR A 77 -2.71 0.81 -17.41
C TYR A 77 -2.68 -0.59 -16.77
N LYS A 78 -1.94 -1.54 -17.37
CA LYS A 78 -1.76 -2.88 -16.79
C LYS A 78 -0.89 -2.82 -15.54
N LYS A 79 0.16 -2.01 -15.53
CA LYS A 79 0.99 -1.78 -14.33
C LYS A 79 0.17 -1.11 -13.21
N LEU A 80 -0.69 -0.15 -13.56
CA LEU A 80 -1.63 0.48 -12.63
C LEU A 80 -2.59 -0.55 -12.01
N SER A 81 -3.23 -1.40 -12.83
CA SER A 81 -4.10 -2.46 -12.34
C SER A 81 -3.35 -3.45 -11.45
N LEU A 82 -2.10 -3.80 -11.78
CA LEU A 82 -1.28 -4.66 -10.94
C LEU A 82 -1.01 -4.04 -9.56
N GLY A 83 -0.67 -2.74 -9.51
CA GLY A 83 -0.47 -2.03 -8.24
C GLY A 83 -1.73 -2.01 -7.37
N LEU A 84 -2.89 -1.74 -7.97
CA LEU A 84 -4.18 -1.76 -7.26
C LEU A 84 -4.59 -3.17 -6.81
N LEU A 85 -4.31 -4.21 -7.61
CA LEU A 85 -4.57 -5.59 -7.23
C LEU A 85 -3.69 -6.03 -6.06
N LEU A 86 -2.40 -5.66 -6.07
CA LEU A 86 -1.48 -5.93 -4.96
C LEU A 86 -1.94 -5.22 -3.69
N LEU A 87 -2.32 -3.94 -3.80
CA LEU A 87 -2.89 -3.19 -2.69
C LEU A 87 -4.16 -3.85 -2.13
N GLY A 88 -5.12 -4.23 -2.99
CA GLY A 88 -6.31 -4.94 -2.51
C GLY A 88 -5.97 -6.28 -1.85
N THR A 89 -4.99 -7.00 -2.41
CA THR A 89 -4.53 -8.29 -1.88
C THR A 89 -3.81 -8.14 -0.55
N SER A 90 -3.09 -7.05 -0.30
CA SER A 90 -2.49 -6.81 1.02
C SER A 90 -3.59 -6.71 2.08
N PHE A 91 -4.63 -5.91 1.86
CA PHE A 91 -5.76 -5.82 2.80
C PHE A 91 -6.49 -7.15 3.03
N LEU A 92 -6.52 -8.04 2.03
CA LEU A 92 -7.05 -9.41 2.23
C LEU A 92 -6.21 -10.23 3.23
N MET A 93 -4.91 -9.96 3.37
CA MET A 93 -4.07 -10.62 4.39
C MET A 93 -4.48 -10.22 5.81
N LEU A 94 -4.94 -8.98 6.02
CA LEU A 94 -5.50 -8.55 7.31
C LEU A 94 -6.81 -9.25 7.62
N VAL A 95 -7.67 -9.44 6.61
CA VAL A 95 -8.90 -10.26 6.76
C VAL A 95 -8.54 -11.71 7.10
N GLY A 96 -7.50 -12.26 6.48
CA GLY A 96 -6.97 -13.58 6.83
C GLY A 96 -6.46 -13.68 8.28
N ALA A 97 -5.79 -12.63 8.75
CA ALA A 97 -5.35 -12.52 10.15
C ALA A 97 -6.53 -12.59 11.11
N GLU A 98 -7.60 -11.83 10.85
CA GLU A 98 -8.85 -11.85 11.63
C GLU A 98 -9.54 -13.21 11.62
N VAL A 99 -9.61 -13.87 10.46
CA VAL A 99 -10.21 -15.20 10.35
C VAL A 99 -9.41 -16.23 11.16
N GLN A 100 -8.08 -16.12 11.20
CA GLN A 100 -7.23 -17.00 12.00
C GLN A 100 -7.27 -16.67 13.51
N GLY A 101 -7.29 -15.38 13.88
CA GLY A 101 -7.50 -14.93 15.26
C GLY A 101 -8.89 -15.29 15.80
N GLY A 102 -9.82 -15.59 14.89
CA GLY A 102 -11.19 -15.94 15.18
C GLY A 102 -12.05 -14.67 15.25
N VAL A 103 -12.98 -14.58 14.31
CA VAL A 103 -13.88 -13.42 14.18
C VAL A 103 -14.79 -13.34 15.42
N GLY A 104 -14.64 -12.28 16.21
CA GLY A 104 -15.46 -12.05 17.41
C GLY A 104 -15.11 -12.93 18.62
N THR A 105 -13.92 -13.54 18.65
CA THR A 105 -13.36 -14.18 19.85
C THR A 105 -12.63 -13.15 20.71
N PRO A 106 -12.53 -13.35 22.05
CA PRO A 106 -11.86 -12.39 22.94
C PRO A 106 -10.41 -12.13 22.53
N GLU A 107 -9.86 -10.98 22.94
CA GLU A 107 -8.45 -10.52 22.77
C GLU A 107 -7.35 -11.55 23.11
N SER A 108 -7.73 -12.72 23.66
CA SER A 108 -6.86 -13.85 23.94
C SER A 108 -6.38 -14.63 22.71
N SER A 109 -7.12 -14.62 21.58
CA SER A 109 -6.70 -15.30 20.35
C SER A 109 -6.02 -14.32 19.39
N LYS A 110 -4.73 -14.11 19.60
CA LYS A 110 -3.93 -13.23 18.75
C LYS A 110 -3.52 -13.91 17.46
N ALA A 111 -3.64 -13.20 16.34
CA ALA A 111 -3.15 -13.65 15.05
C ALA A 111 -1.61 -13.67 15.01
N SER A 112 -1.03 -14.49 14.15
CA SER A 112 0.43 -14.55 13.98
C SER A 112 0.98 -13.27 13.33
N ILE A 113 2.13 -12.79 13.81
CA ILE A 113 2.86 -11.67 13.19
C ILE A 113 3.17 -11.87 11.70
N LEU A 114 3.25 -13.12 11.24
CA LEU A 114 3.49 -13.46 9.84
C LEU A 114 2.47 -12.82 8.89
N TRP A 115 1.21 -12.63 9.32
CA TRP A 115 0.20 -11.98 8.49
C TRP A 115 0.51 -10.51 8.23
N ILE A 116 1.02 -9.80 9.24
CA ILE A 116 1.35 -8.37 9.10
C ILE A 116 2.64 -8.20 8.30
N VAL A 117 3.61 -9.11 8.45
CA VAL A 117 4.80 -9.15 7.59
C VAL A 117 4.38 -9.40 6.13
N MET A 118 3.52 -10.40 5.87
CA MET A 118 3.03 -10.66 4.51
C MET A 118 2.22 -9.48 3.94
N PHE A 119 1.43 -8.81 4.78
CA PHE A 119 0.75 -7.56 4.42
C PHE A 119 1.76 -6.49 4.00
N GLY A 120 2.81 -6.25 4.79
CA GLY A 120 3.88 -5.29 4.50
C GLY A 120 4.62 -5.60 3.20
N VAL A 121 4.97 -6.87 2.97
CA VAL A 121 5.62 -7.33 1.73
C VAL A 121 4.77 -7.05 0.49
N ILE A 122 3.49 -7.45 0.50
CA ILE A 122 2.59 -7.28 -0.65
C ILE A 122 2.28 -5.80 -0.88
N LEU A 123 2.07 -5.04 0.19
CA LEU A 123 1.85 -3.59 0.12
C LEU A 123 3.04 -2.88 -0.53
N SER A 124 4.26 -3.18 -0.06
CA SER A 124 5.50 -2.58 -0.58
C SER A 124 5.73 -2.94 -2.05
N LEU A 125 5.43 -4.18 -2.45
CA LEU A 125 5.43 -4.58 -3.87
C LEU A 125 4.45 -3.74 -4.70
N GLY A 126 3.23 -3.51 -4.19
CA GLY A 126 2.24 -2.65 -4.83
C GLY A 126 2.71 -1.20 -4.98
N GLU A 127 3.33 -0.66 -3.93
CA GLU A 127 3.91 0.67 -3.90
C GLU A 127 5.03 0.84 -4.92
N MET A 128 5.96 -0.11 -5.00
CA MET A 128 7.07 -0.06 -5.95
C MET A 128 6.60 -0.15 -7.41
N VAL A 129 5.50 -0.87 -7.67
CA VAL A 129 4.88 -0.88 -9.00
C VAL A 129 4.18 0.45 -9.29
N PHE A 130 3.55 1.07 -8.30
CA PHE A 130 2.72 2.26 -8.46
C PHE A 130 3.51 3.58 -8.52
N SER A 131 4.50 3.75 -7.63
CA SER A 131 5.29 4.97 -7.44
C SER A 131 5.90 5.54 -8.74
N PRO A 132 6.56 4.74 -9.61
CA PRO A 132 7.13 5.26 -10.86
C PRO A 132 6.06 5.56 -11.94
N LEU A 133 4.82 5.10 -11.78
CA LEU A 133 3.78 5.27 -12.79
C LEU A 133 3.32 6.73 -12.89
N GLY A 134 3.26 7.47 -11.80
CA GLY A 134 2.84 8.87 -11.82
C GLY A 134 3.66 9.69 -12.82
N ASN A 135 4.98 9.63 -12.67
CA ASN A 135 5.92 10.30 -13.57
C ASN A 135 5.87 9.74 -15.00
N ALA A 136 5.72 8.42 -15.16
CA ALA A 136 5.67 7.79 -16.48
C ALA A 136 4.38 8.10 -17.26
N PHE A 137 3.23 8.23 -16.58
CA PHE A 137 1.99 8.68 -17.21
C PHE A 137 2.09 10.14 -17.63
N ILE A 138 2.62 11.00 -16.75
CA ILE A 138 2.79 12.42 -17.03
C ILE A 138 3.75 12.64 -18.18
N SER A 139 4.89 11.97 -18.24
CA SER A 139 5.82 12.12 -19.35
C SER A 139 5.28 11.58 -20.68
N LYS A 140 4.47 10.51 -20.67
CA LYS A 140 3.93 9.90 -21.90
C LYS A 140 2.71 10.62 -22.48
N TYR A 141 1.83 11.15 -21.64
CA TYR A 141 0.54 11.69 -22.06
C TYR A 141 0.41 13.21 -21.90
N ALA A 142 1.38 13.89 -21.29
CA ALA A 142 1.38 15.36 -21.19
C ALA A 142 1.88 16.02 -22.48
N PRO A 143 1.12 16.97 -23.05
CA PRO A 143 1.67 17.95 -23.97
C PRO A 143 2.76 18.78 -23.27
N LYS A 144 3.86 19.07 -23.97
CA LYS A 144 5.04 19.77 -23.42
C LYS A 144 4.71 21.10 -22.71
N HIS A 145 3.64 21.78 -23.11
CA HIS A 145 3.23 23.08 -22.58
C HIS A 145 2.39 23.01 -21.28
N ILE A 146 1.84 21.84 -20.91
CA ILE A 146 1.05 21.66 -19.67
C ILE A 146 1.64 20.61 -18.72
N LEU A 147 2.89 20.19 -18.94
CA LEU A 147 3.56 19.18 -18.11
C LEU A 147 3.52 19.53 -16.62
N SER A 148 3.89 20.78 -16.28
CA SER A 148 3.91 21.27 -14.90
C SER A 148 2.51 21.31 -14.26
N ILE A 149 1.48 21.62 -15.04
CA ILE A 149 0.08 21.62 -14.58
C ILE A 149 -0.36 20.19 -14.26
N LEU A 150 0.01 19.21 -15.08
CA LEU A 150 -0.35 17.81 -14.84
C LEU A 150 0.40 17.21 -13.65
N MET A 151 1.64 17.64 -13.38
CA MET A 151 2.36 17.34 -12.14
C MET A 151 1.67 17.96 -10.91
N ALA A 152 1.15 19.18 -11.03
CA ALA A 152 0.37 19.82 -9.98
C ALA A 152 -0.93 19.04 -9.70
N VAL A 153 -1.66 18.60 -10.74
CA VAL A 153 -2.88 17.77 -10.58
C VAL A 153 -2.57 16.45 -9.88
N TRP A 154 -1.44 15.80 -10.17
CA TRP A 154 -1.00 14.61 -9.46
C TRP A 154 -0.74 14.89 -7.97
N THR A 155 -0.03 15.98 -7.66
CA THR A 155 0.28 16.37 -6.26
C THR A 155 -0.96 16.80 -5.48
N ILE A 156 -1.92 17.46 -6.14
CA ILE A 156 -3.21 17.80 -5.52
C ILE A 156 -4.00 16.53 -5.20
N SER A 157 -3.92 15.50 -6.06
CA SER A 157 -4.58 14.22 -5.84
C SER A 157 -4.04 13.53 -4.58
N THR A 158 -2.71 13.50 -4.40
CA THR A 158 -2.09 12.94 -3.18
C THR A 158 -2.44 13.75 -1.92
N PHE A 159 -2.55 15.08 -2.06
CA PHE A 159 -3.02 15.94 -0.96
C PHE A 159 -4.46 15.65 -0.54
N ILE A 160 -5.37 15.48 -1.51
CA ILE A 160 -6.76 15.10 -1.25
C ILE A 160 -6.81 13.75 -0.55
N ALA A 161 -6.04 12.76 -1.03
CA ALA A 161 -5.96 11.44 -0.38
C ALA A 161 -5.53 11.54 1.09
N ALA A 162 -4.48 12.32 1.37
CA ALA A 162 -3.97 12.52 2.73
C ALA A 162 -4.99 13.24 3.64
N LYS A 163 -5.75 14.21 3.10
CA LYS A 163 -6.83 14.88 3.84
C LYS A 163 -8.01 13.95 4.10
N SER A 164 -8.45 13.20 3.09
CA SER A 164 -9.55 12.24 3.21
C SER A 164 -9.22 11.10 4.18
N TYR A 165 -7.96 10.66 4.22
CA TYR A 165 -7.49 9.68 5.20
C TYR A 165 -7.84 10.09 6.64
N GLY A 166 -7.55 11.33 7.04
CA GLY A 166 -7.84 11.79 8.40
C GLY A 166 -9.32 11.72 8.78
N TYR A 167 -10.23 11.99 7.84
CA TYR A 167 -11.68 11.85 8.06
C TYR A 167 -12.11 10.38 8.18
N ILE A 168 -11.60 9.52 7.30
CA ILE A 168 -11.92 8.08 7.34
C ILE A 168 -11.38 7.46 8.62
N TYR A 169 -10.15 7.79 9.00
CA TYR A 169 -9.51 7.35 10.24
C TYR A 169 -10.37 7.69 11.47
N ASN A 170 -10.80 8.95 11.58
CA ASN A 170 -11.67 9.39 12.68
C ASN A 170 -13.03 8.69 12.67
N TRP A 171 -13.62 8.49 11.49
CA TRP A 171 -14.87 7.75 11.35
C TRP A 171 -14.73 6.28 11.78
N THR A 172 -13.64 5.61 11.42
CA THR A 172 -13.37 4.22 11.83
C THR A 172 -13.22 4.08 13.34
N LEU A 173 -12.57 5.04 14.01
CA LEU A 173 -12.47 5.06 15.48
C LEU A 173 -13.82 5.33 16.15
N THR A 174 -14.67 6.17 15.56
CA THR A 174 -16.00 6.52 16.12
C THR A 174 -16.99 5.34 16.05
N GLN A 175 -16.79 4.39 15.13
CA GLN A 175 -17.66 3.22 14.94
C GLN A 175 -17.32 2.01 15.84
N ASN A 176 -16.38 2.15 16.80
CA ASN A 176 -16.09 1.14 17.83
C ASN A 176 -15.67 -0.26 17.31
N PHE A 177 -15.08 -0.35 16.11
CA PHE A 177 -14.62 -1.63 15.53
C PHE A 177 -13.45 -2.30 16.28
N LEU A 178 -12.77 -1.59 17.18
CA LEU A 178 -11.58 -2.05 17.91
C LEU A 178 -11.84 -2.34 19.41
N HIS A 179 -13.10 -2.30 19.86
CA HIS A 179 -13.48 -2.45 21.28
C HIS A 179 -14.58 -3.51 21.51
N VAL A 180 -14.67 -4.53 20.65
CA VAL A 180 -15.53 -5.71 20.86
C VAL A 180 -14.67 -6.93 21.08
#